data_AF-A0AA85FEK3-F1
#
_entry.id   AF-A0AA85FEK3-F1
#
_cell.length_a   1.000
_cell.length_b   1.000
_cell.length_c   1.000
_cell.angle_alpha   90.00
_cell.angle_beta   90.00
_cell.angle_gamma   90.00
#
_symmetry.space_group_name_H-M   'P 1'
#
loop_
_entity.id
_entity.type
_entity.pdbx_description
1 polymer ?
#
loop_
_entity_poly.entity_id
_entity_poly.type
_entity_poly.pdbx_seq_one_letter_code
_entity_poly.pdbx_strand_id
1 'polypeptide(L)'
;MTRFLMLTYLLCLYFIDTMKLIRKYIISNSRKVIFPNRPINDDNNTTNIVETSLNEQVDNKTEWLMNSESNIGLIDTIPHILVSYSHQEKDMAKYLVEQLQNKGYKVWIDYKDMMYETDVMEGMAKAVENSFVVCILYSKSYKESLHTKCEAQYAYHEKKPILFLRAQRGYVPDGWLGFMMGTRLYIDISGKYPFEDKFIELCKRIDVYKNQSIAQLNNHCQNKSTEVA
;
A
#
# COMPACT_ATOMS: atom_id res chain seq x y z
N MET A 1 5.11 -34.75 -15.19
CA MET A 1 4.52 -33.64 -14.41
C MET A 1 5.42 -33.09 -13.29
N THR A 2 6.28 -33.89 -12.66
CA THR A 2 7.16 -33.45 -11.54
C THR A 2 8.30 -32.51 -11.93
N ARG A 3 8.85 -32.63 -13.15
CA ARG A 3 9.93 -31.75 -13.65
C ARG A 3 9.53 -30.28 -13.83
N PHE A 4 8.26 -30.01 -14.11
CA PHE A 4 7.76 -28.63 -14.33
C PHE A 4 7.58 -27.90 -13.00
N LEU A 5 7.07 -28.58 -11.97
CA LEU A 5 6.99 -28.04 -10.60
C LEU A 5 8.38 -27.78 -10.00
N MET A 6 9.36 -28.63 -10.30
CA MET A 6 10.72 -28.47 -9.80
C MET A 6 11.40 -27.24 -10.41
N LEU A 7 11.17 -26.97 -11.70
CA LEU A 7 11.69 -25.76 -12.36
C LEU A 7 11.05 -24.48 -11.82
N THR A 8 9.73 -24.47 -11.60
CA THR A 8 9.06 -23.31 -11.01
C THR A 8 9.51 -23.03 -9.58
N TYR A 9 9.77 -24.08 -8.79
CA TYR A 9 10.30 -23.94 -7.43
C TYR A 9 11.74 -23.41 -7.42
N LEU A 10 12.62 -23.94 -8.27
CA LEU A 10 13.99 -23.46 -8.43
C LEU A 10 14.04 -22.00 -8.92
N LEU A 11 13.14 -21.61 -9.83
CA LEU A 11 13.03 -20.22 -10.29
C LEU A 11 12.50 -19.28 -9.19
N CYS A 12 11.61 -19.76 -8.32
CA CYS A 12 11.12 -19.02 -7.16
C CYS A 12 12.23 -18.80 -6.12
N LEU A 13 13.06 -19.83 -5.85
CA LEU A 13 14.23 -19.70 -4.98
C LEU A 13 15.26 -18.72 -5.56
N TYR A 14 15.51 -18.78 -6.87
CA TYR A 14 16.39 -17.84 -7.55
C TYR A 14 15.89 -16.39 -7.44
N PHE A 15 14.56 -16.20 -7.54
CA PHE A 15 13.93 -14.90 -7.35
C PHE A 15 14.13 -14.38 -5.92
N ILE A 16 13.93 -15.22 -4.89
CA ILE A 16 14.17 -14.87 -3.48
C ILE A 16 15.63 -14.42 -3.26
N ASP A 17 16.60 -15.13 -3.83
CA ASP A 17 18.02 -14.80 -3.64
C ASP A 17 18.44 -13.53 -4.41
N THR A 18 17.87 -13.27 -5.59
CA THR A 18 18.08 -11.99 -6.29
C THR A 18 17.50 -10.80 -5.52
N MET A 19 16.35 -10.98 -4.86
CA MET A 19 15.76 -9.93 -4.02
C MET A 19 16.57 -9.67 -2.73
N LYS A 20 17.17 -10.70 -2.12
CA LYS A 20 18.11 -10.54 -0.99
C LYS A 20 19.37 -9.76 -1.40
N LEU A 21 19.89 -10.00 -2.62
CA LEU A 21 21.03 -9.26 -3.16
C LEU A 21 20.71 -7.78 -3.40
N ILE A 22 19.51 -7.48 -3.93
CA ILE A 22 19.01 -6.12 -4.11
C ILE A 22 18.84 -5.41 -2.76
N ARG A 23 18.31 -6.11 -1.74
CA ARG A 23 18.18 -5.60 -0.36
C ARG A 23 19.55 -5.20 0.22
N LYS A 24 20.58 -6.01 0.02
CA LYS A 24 21.95 -5.71 0.46
C LYS A 24 22.54 -4.50 -0.26
N TYR A 25 22.29 -4.36 -1.56
CA TYR A 25 22.76 -3.23 -2.37
C TYR A 25 22.13 -1.90 -1.93
N ILE A 26 20.82 -1.85 -1.71
CA ILE A 26 20.11 -0.63 -1.28
C ILE A 26 20.57 -0.16 0.11
N ILE A 27 20.77 -1.10 1.04
CA ILE A 27 21.27 -0.80 2.39
C ILE A 27 22.69 -0.24 2.34
N SER A 28 23.54 -0.77 1.45
CA SER A 28 24.94 -0.33 1.33
C SER A 28 25.11 1.05 0.69
N ASN A 29 24.16 1.53 -0.11
CA ASN A 29 24.34 2.71 -0.96
C ASN A 29 23.48 3.93 -0.58
N SER A 30 22.85 3.91 0.59
CA SER A 30 22.09 5.05 1.13
C SER A 30 23.04 6.16 1.61
N ARG A 31 23.60 6.94 0.69
CA ARG A 31 24.23 8.23 1.01
C ARG A 31 23.14 9.25 1.38
N LYS A 32 23.21 9.79 2.60
CA LYS A 32 22.39 10.91 3.06
C LYS A 32 22.58 12.10 2.13
N VAL A 33 21.50 12.55 1.50
CA VAL A 33 21.44 13.85 0.83
C VAL A 33 20.69 14.80 1.76
N ILE A 34 21.37 15.86 2.17
CA ILE A 34 20.85 16.92 3.05
C ILE A 34 20.31 18.04 2.15
N PHE A 35 19.10 18.52 2.42
CA PHE A 35 18.57 19.79 1.89
C PHE A 35 17.95 20.63 3.03
N PRO A 36 17.97 21.98 2.93
CA PRO A 36 18.02 22.85 4.09
C PRO A 36 16.66 23.32 4.68
N ASN A 37 16.71 23.52 6.00
CA ASN A 37 15.94 24.37 6.92
C ASN A 37 14.41 24.25 7.08
N ARG A 38 14.05 23.72 8.26
CA ARG A 38 12.81 23.90 9.04
C ARG A 38 12.86 25.26 9.78
N PRO A 39 11.79 26.07 9.83
CA PRO A 39 11.67 27.12 10.85
C PRO A 39 11.11 26.51 12.15
N ILE A 40 11.79 26.83 13.26
CA ILE A 40 11.42 26.52 14.63
C ILE A 40 10.60 27.69 15.16
N ASN A 41 9.39 27.43 15.66
CA ASN A 41 8.73 28.34 16.60
C ASN A 41 8.84 27.69 17.98
N ASP A 42 9.72 28.26 18.79
CA ASP A 42 9.77 28.10 20.23
C ASP A 42 8.73 29.03 20.85
N ASP A 43 7.90 28.52 21.75
CA ASP A 43 7.27 29.33 22.79
C ASP A 43 7.22 28.53 24.11
N ASN A 44 7.63 29.22 25.16
CA ASN A 44 8.06 28.77 26.48
C ASN A 44 6.88 28.62 27.46
N ASN A 45 6.96 27.72 28.47
CA ASN A 45 7.20 28.12 29.89
C ASN A 45 6.97 27.03 30.96
N THR A 46 7.97 26.92 31.83
CA THR A 46 7.95 26.85 33.31
C THR A 46 7.47 25.60 34.08
N THR A 47 8.48 24.90 34.61
CA THR A 47 8.63 24.21 35.90
C THR A 47 7.54 24.37 36.97
N ASN A 48 7.08 23.23 37.53
CA ASN A 48 6.88 22.98 38.97
C ASN A 48 6.50 21.50 39.19
N ILE A 49 7.41 20.66 39.71
CA ILE A 49 7.08 19.33 40.25
C ILE A 49 7.55 19.31 41.70
N VAL A 50 6.58 19.38 42.60
CA VAL A 50 6.67 18.98 44.00
C VAL A 50 6.34 17.49 44.06
N GLU A 51 7.21 16.70 44.68
CA GLU A 51 6.94 15.32 45.06
C GLU A 51 5.72 15.25 45.98
N THR A 52 4.70 14.46 45.64
CA THR A 52 3.87 13.82 46.68
C THR A 52 3.21 12.53 46.18
N SER A 53 3.49 11.46 46.93
CA SER A 53 2.71 10.24 47.18
C SER A 53 2.41 9.26 46.03
N LEU A 54 3.25 8.22 46.02
CA LEU A 54 3.13 6.88 45.46
C LEU A 54 1.87 6.09 45.91
N ASN A 55 0.66 6.36 45.41
CA ASN A 55 -0.44 5.37 45.53
C ASN A 55 -1.58 5.48 44.51
N GLU A 56 -1.43 6.23 43.41
CA GLU A 56 -2.50 6.45 42.42
C GLU A 56 -2.07 6.05 40.99
N GLN A 57 -1.20 5.04 40.88
CA GLN A 57 -0.51 4.69 39.62
C GLN A 57 -0.79 3.29 39.09
N VAL A 58 -1.69 2.53 39.71
CA VAL A 58 -1.96 1.13 39.31
C VAL A 58 -3.22 0.98 38.45
N ASP A 59 -4.23 1.84 38.58
CA ASP A 59 -5.48 1.65 37.82
C ASP A 59 -5.45 2.24 36.40
N ASN A 60 -4.73 3.36 36.20
CA ASN A 60 -4.68 4.04 34.90
C ASN A 60 -3.75 3.34 33.89
N LYS A 61 -2.80 2.51 34.35
CA LYS A 61 -1.82 1.86 33.46
C LYS A 61 -2.45 0.70 32.69
N THR A 62 -3.37 -0.03 33.33
CA THR A 62 -4.14 -1.12 32.74
C THR A 62 -5.13 -0.63 31.69
N GLU A 63 -5.77 0.52 31.92
CA GLU A 63 -6.73 1.11 30.97
C GLU A 63 -6.05 1.59 29.68
N TRP A 64 -4.84 2.18 29.77
CA TRP A 64 -4.04 2.56 28.61
C TRP A 64 -3.47 1.36 27.84
N LEU A 65 -3.12 0.28 28.53
CA LEU A 65 -2.65 -0.95 27.88
C LEU A 65 -3.78 -1.65 27.13
N MET A 66 -4.99 -1.72 27.70
CA MET A 66 -6.15 -2.28 27.00
C MET A 66 -6.64 -1.39 25.84
N ASN A 67 -6.59 -0.06 25.97
CA ASN A 67 -6.90 0.85 24.88
C ASN A 67 -5.83 0.86 23.78
N SER A 68 -4.56 0.57 24.09
CA SER A 68 -3.49 0.50 23.08
C SER A 68 -3.48 -0.84 22.35
N GLU A 69 -3.71 -1.97 23.02
CA GLU A 69 -3.80 -3.29 22.36
C GLU A 69 -5.04 -3.41 21.47
N SER A 70 -6.19 -2.84 21.87
CA SER A 70 -7.38 -2.76 21.01
C SER A 70 -7.17 -1.82 19.82
N ASN A 71 -6.48 -0.69 20.00
CA ASN A 71 -6.14 0.21 18.89
C ASN A 71 -5.07 -0.37 17.95
N ILE A 72 -4.10 -1.14 18.45
CA ILE A 72 -3.08 -1.82 17.62
C ILE A 72 -3.76 -2.83 16.68
N GLY A 73 -4.79 -3.55 17.15
CA GLY A 73 -5.63 -4.38 16.29
C GLY A 73 -6.51 -3.61 15.29
N LEU A 74 -6.95 -2.39 15.64
CA LEU A 74 -7.74 -1.51 14.77
C LEU A 74 -6.90 -0.80 13.69
N ILE A 75 -5.63 -0.46 13.97
CA ILE A 75 -4.73 0.25 13.04
C ILE A 75 -4.40 -0.59 11.80
N ASP A 76 -4.34 -1.91 11.95
CA ASP A 76 -4.18 -2.86 10.83
C ASP A 76 -5.43 -3.04 9.97
N THR A 77 -6.60 -2.61 10.47
CA THR A 77 -7.88 -2.74 9.74
C THR A 77 -8.25 -1.54 8.89
N ILE A 78 -7.51 -0.42 8.98
CA ILE A 78 -7.81 0.77 8.16
C ILE A 78 -7.55 0.41 6.69
N PRO A 79 -8.60 0.39 5.84
CA PRO A 79 -8.46 0.02 4.44
C PRO A 79 -7.52 0.99 3.75
N HIS A 80 -6.67 0.47 2.88
CA HIS A 80 -5.65 1.25 2.18
C HIS A 80 -5.78 1.13 0.66
N ILE A 81 -5.08 2.02 -0.04
CA ILE A 81 -4.85 1.92 -1.48
C ILE A 81 -3.61 1.05 -1.68
N LEU A 82 -3.71 0.00 -2.48
CA LEU A 82 -2.53 -0.74 -2.93
C LEU A 82 -2.04 -0.14 -4.24
N VAL A 83 -0.74 0.19 -4.34
CA VAL A 83 -0.12 0.64 -5.59
C VAL A 83 0.78 -0.45 -6.15
N SER A 84 0.30 -1.08 -7.22
CA SER A 84 1.00 -2.09 -7.98
C SER A 84 1.77 -1.47 -9.14
N TYR A 85 3.06 -1.73 -9.25
CA TYR A 85 3.92 -1.15 -10.30
C TYR A 85 5.06 -2.11 -10.66
N SER A 86 5.69 -1.89 -11.82
CA SER A 86 6.93 -2.58 -12.19
C SER A 86 8.13 -1.75 -11.77
N HIS A 87 9.26 -2.38 -11.45
CA HIS A 87 10.46 -1.69 -10.99
C HIS A 87 10.95 -0.58 -11.93
N GLN A 88 10.63 -0.64 -13.23
CA GLN A 88 10.98 0.42 -14.18
C GLN A 88 10.21 1.74 -13.92
N GLU A 89 9.02 1.67 -13.34
CA GLU A 89 8.17 2.81 -13.03
C GLU A 89 8.25 3.21 -11.54
N LYS A 90 9.31 2.78 -10.83
CA LYS A 90 9.47 3.01 -9.38
C LYS A 90 9.39 4.48 -8.98
N ASP A 91 10.02 5.38 -9.74
CA ASP A 91 10.02 6.80 -9.40
C ASP A 91 8.65 7.45 -9.62
N MET A 92 7.91 7.01 -10.64
CA MET A 92 6.52 7.42 -10.85
C MET A 92 5.61 6.90 -9.73
N ALA A 93 5.80 5.64 -9.30
CA ALA A 93 5.05 5.05 -8.21
C ALA A 93 5.29 5.81 -6.89
N LYS A 94 6.56 6.10 -6.56
CA LYS A 94 6.93 6.91 -5.38
C LYS A 94 6.25 8.28 -5.39
N TYR A 95 6.33 8.98 -6.52
CA TYR A 95 5.72 10.29 -6.65
C TYR A 95 4.20 10.22 -6.46
N LEU A 96 3.53 9.25 -7.11
CA LEU A 96 2.09 9.04 -6.91
C LEU A 96 1.74 8.75 -5.45
N VAL A 97 2.49 7.88 -4.78
CA VAL A 97 2.27 7.52 -3.37
C VAL A 97 2.43 8.74 -2.47
N GLU A 98 3.45 9.56 -2.68
CA GLU A 98 3.63 10.81 -1.94
C GLU A 98 2.42 11.74 -2.11
N GLN A 99 1.94 11.93 -3.34
CA GLN A 99 0.79 12.78 -3.60
C GLN A 99 -0.50 12.23 -2.96
N LEU A 100 -0.72 10.91 -3.01
CA LEU A 100 -1.85 10.27 -2.33
C LEU A 100 -1.76 10.41 -0.81
N GLN A 101 -0.58 10.24 -0.22
CA GLN A 101 -0.35 10.41 1.21
C GLN A 101 -0.55 11.87 1.64
N ASN A 102 -0.09 12.84 0.84
CA ASN A 102 -0.33 14.26 1.07
C ASN A 102 -1.82 14.64 1.02
N LYS A 103 -2.65 13.85 0.31
CA LYS A 103 -4.12 13.96 0.33
C LYS A 103 -4.79 13.23 1.51
N GLY A 104 -4.01 12.57 2.37
CA GLY A 104 -4.50 11.87 3.54
C GLY A 104 -4.95 10.43 3.29
N TYR A 105 -4.59 9.82 2.16
CA TYR A 105 -4.86 8.40 1.93
C TYR A 105 -3.79 7.52 2.59
N LYS A 106 -4.22 6.41 3.23
CA LYS A 106 -3.34 5.30 3.58
C LYS A 106 -3.00 4.54 2.30
N VAL A 107 -1.72 4.38 2.02
CA VAL A 107 -1.21 3.72 0.81
C VAL A 107 -0.23 2.64 1.21
N TRP A 108 -0.39 1.44 0.65
CA TRP A 108 0.56 0.34 0.75
C TRP A 108 1.36 0.21 -0.55
N ILE A 109 2.69 0.05 -0.42
CA ILE A 109 3.61 -0.15 -1.53
C ILE A 109 4.81 -1.02 -1.16
N ASP A 110 5.21 -1.89 -2.09
CA ASP A 110 6.18 -2.97 -1.88
C ASP A 110 7.52 -2.52 -1.25
N TYR A 111 8.10 -1.41 -1.71
CA TYR A 111 9.44 -0.99 -1.32
C TYR A 111 9.50 -0.42 0.09
N LYS A 112 8.35 -0.03 0.65
CA LYS A 112 8.23 0.56 1.97
C LYS A 112 7.72 -0.46 2.97
N ASP A 113 6.64 -1.15 2.61
CA ASP A 113 5.83 -1.89 3.58
C ASP A 113 6.25 -3.37 3.67
N MET A 114 6.90 -3.94 2.64
CA MET A 114 7.45 -5.31 2.74
C MET A 114 8.65 -5.45 3.67
N MET A 115 9.26 -4.34 4.12
CA MET A 115 10.36 -4.40 5.09
C MET A 115 9.93 -4.94 6.46
N TYR A 116 8.62 -4.84 6.76
CA TYR A 116 8.04 -5.24 8.04
C TYR A 116 7.44 -6.65 8.00
N GLU A 117 7.41 -7.29 6.83
CA GLU A 117 6.82 -8.62 6.64
C GLU A 117 7.87 -9.73 6.76
N THR A 118 7.55 -10.78 7.51
CA THR A 118 8.41 -11.96 7.69
C THR A 118 8.28 -12.94 6.52
N ASP A 119 7.09 -13.04 5.94
CA ASP A 119 6.79 -13.79 4.73
C ASP A 119 6.29 -12.83 3.64
N VAL A 120 7.05 -12.78 2.55
CA VAL A 120 6.80 -11.92 1.39
C VAL A 120 5.44 -12.23 0.75
N MET A 121 5.08 -13.51 0.64
CA MET A 121 3.85 -13.93 -0.03
C MET A 121 2.62 -13.59 0.82
N GLU A 122 2.71 -13.85 2.13
CA GLU A 122 1.66 -13.50 3.09
C GLU A 122 1.44 -11.99 3.16
N GLY A 123 2.53 -11.22 3.19
CA GLY A 123 2.48 -9.75 3.20
C GLY A 123 1.78 -9.17 1.95
N MET A 124 2.09 -9.71 0.76
CA MET A 124 1.40 -9.31 -0.48
C MET A 124 -0.08 -9.70 -0.47
N ALA A 125 -0.40 -10.90 0.02
CA ALA A 125 -1.77 -11.37 0.10
C ALA A 125 -2.60 -10.43 0.99
N LYS A 126 -2.10 -10.15 2.20
CA LYS A 126 -2.71 -9.21 3.15
C LYS A 126 -2.84 -7.81 2.58
N ALA A 127 -1.88 -7.34 1.80
CA ALA A 127 -1.97 -6.03 1.15
C ALA A 127 -3.16 -5.96 0.18
N VAL A 128 -3.31 -6.98 -0.67
CA VAL A 128 -4.45 -7.06 -1.59
C VAL A 128 -5.75 -7.19 -0.80
N GLU A 129 -5.82 -8.11 0.16
CA GLU A 129 -7.02 -8.40 0.97
C GLU A 129 -7.50 -7.20 1.79
N ASN A 130 -6.58 -6.42 2.37
CA ASN A 130 -6.92 -5.25 3.17
C ASN A 130 -7.06 -3.96 2.36
N SER A 131 -6.77 -4.01 1.05
CA SER A 131 -7.00 -2.87 0.17
C SER A 131 -8.48 -2.70 -0.16
N PHE A 132 -8.93 -1.44 -0.25
CA PHE A 132 -10.25 -1.11 -0.80
C PHE A 132 -10.20 -0.82 -2.30
N VAL A 133 -9.02 -0.51 -2.83
CA VAL A 133 -8.77 -0.30 -4.27
C VAL A 133 -7.31 -0.61 -4.58
N VAL A 134 -7.07 -1.20 -5.75
CA VAL A 134 -5.74 -1.48 -6.29
C VAL A 134 -5.48 -0.58 -7.49
N CYS A 135 -4.48 0.28 -7.38
CA CYS A 135 -3.98 1.13 -8.48
C CYS A 135 -2.87 0.39 -9.22
N ILE A 136 -3.10 0.02 -10.48
CA ILE A 136 -2.13 -0.66 -11.33
C ILE A 136 -1.46 0.34 -12.27
N LEU A 137 -0.16 0.57 -12.08
CA LEU A 137 0.67 1.35 -13.01
C LEU A 137 1.13 0.44 -14.14
N TYR A 138 0.35 0.43 -15.22
CA TYR A 138 0.61 -0.48 -16.32
C TYR A 138 1.54 0.14 -17.38
N SER A 139 2.42 -0.72 -17.86
CA SER A 139 3.41 -0.48 -18.92
C SER A 139 3.75 -1.82 -19.57
N LYS A 140 4.61 -1.80 -20.59
CA LYS A 140 5.17 -3.02 -21.17
C LYS A 140 5.91 -3.85 -20.11
N SER A 141 6.71 -3.19 -19.28
CA SER A 141 7.50 -3.85 -18.24
C SER A 141 6.61 -4.46 -17.15
N TYR A 142 5.51 -3.79 -16.80
CA TYR A 142 4.47 -4.33 -15.92
C TYR A 142 3.83 -5.59 -16.51
N LYS A 143 3.55 -5.61 -17.82
CA LYS A 143 2.95 -6.77 -18.49
C LYS A 143 3.90 -7.97 -18.56
N GLU A 144 5.20 -7.72 -18.63
CA GLU A 144 6.26 -8.74 -18.79
C GLU A 144 6.75 -9.32 -17.46
N SER A 145 6.55 -8.61 -16.34
CA SER A 145 6.93 -9.10 -15.02
C SER A 145 5.95 -10.15 -14.49
N LEU A 146 6.48 -11.28 -14.01
CA LEU A 146 5.67 -12.35 -13.42
C LEU A 146 5.08 -11.93 -12.06
N HIS A 147 5.83 -11.15 -11.29
CA HIS A 147 5.43 -10.67 -9.97
C HIS A 147 4.18 -9.77 -10.05
N THR A 148 4.23 -8.78 -10.93
CA THR A 148 3.10 -7.86 -11.18
C THR A 148 1.91 -8.60 -11.75
N LYS A 149 2.14 -9.61 -12.60
CA LYS A 149 1.07 -10.47 -13.11
C LYS A 149 0.37 -11.24 -11.99
N CYS A 150 1.12 -11.87 -11.08
CA CYS A 150 0.55 -12.60 -9.96
C CYS A 150 -0.29 -11.69 -9.06
N GLU A 151 0.23 -10.52 -8.69
CA GLU A 151 -0.48 -9.55 -7.85
C GLU A 151 -1.77 -9.05 -8.52
N ALA A 152 -1.71 -8.68 -9.81
CA ALA A 152 -2.88 -8.25 -10.57
C ALA A 152 -3.94 -9.36 -10.68
N GLN A 153 -3.52 -10.61 -10.91
CA GLN A 153 -4.42 -11.76 -10.98
C GLN A 153 -5.08 -12.04 -9.63
N TYR A 154 -4.34 -11.90 -8.53
CA TYR A 154 -4.88 -12.09 -7.20
C TYR A 154 -5.87 -10.98 -6.83
N ALA A 155 -5.54 -9.71 -7.07
CA ALA A 155 -6.49 -8.60 -6.90
C ALA A 155 -7.77 -8.79 -7.72
N TYR A 156 -7.64 -9.30 -8.95
CA TYR A 156 -8.78 -9.62 -9.80
C TYR A 156 -9.62 -10.78 -9.23
N HIS A 157 -8.98 -11.82 -8.71
CA HIS A 157 -9.63 -12.97 -8.07
C HIS A 157 -10.42 -12.55 -6.82
N GLU A 158 -9.81 -11.71 -5.98
CA GLU A 158 -10.44 -11.13 -4.78
C GLU A 158 -11.49 -10.06 -5.11
N LYS A 159 -11.81 -9.86 -6.41
CA LYS A 159 -12.79 -8.90 -6.91
C LYS A 159 -12.54 -7.49 -6.40
N LYS A 160 -11.28 -7.14 -6.15
CA LYS A 160 -10.90 -5.82 -5.70
C LYS A 160 -11.21 -4.80 -6.80
N PRO A 161 -11.71 -3.60 -6.46
CA PRO A 161 -11.74 -2.51 -7.41
C PRO A 161 -10.34 -2.22 -7.94
N ILE A 162 -10.17 -2.23 -9.26
CA ILE A 162 -8.88 -1.98 -9.92
C ILE A 162 -8.97 -0.69 -10.73
N LEU A 163 -8.04 0.23 -10.47
CA LEU A 163 -7.83 1.44 -11.22
C LEU A 163 -6.57 1.31 -12.08
N PHE A 164 -6.74 1.27 -13.40
CA PHE A 164 -5.63 1.20 -14.33
C PHE A 164 -5.06 2.59 -14.62
N LEU A 165 -3.77 2.76 -14.35
CA LEU A 165 -3.00 3.98 -14.58
C LEU A 165 -1.96 3.71 -15.66
N ARG A 166 -2.07 4.37 -16.82
CA ARG A 166 -1.06 4.23 -17.88
C ARG A 166 0.20 4.95 -17.43
N ALA A 167 1.25 4.19 -17.18
CA ALA A 167 2.56 4.72 -16.80
C ALA A 167 3.48 4.92 -18.01
N GLN A 168 3.30 4.12 -19.08
CA GLN A 168 4.09 4.24 -20.31
C GLN A 168 3.31 4.89 -21.45
N ARG A 169 3.87 5.96 -22.02
CA ARG A 169 3.20 6.75 -23.07
C ARG A 169 2.95 5.91 -24.31
N GLY A 170 1.71 5.91 -24.77
CA GLY A 170 1.28 5.19 -25.97
C GLY A 170 1.26 3.67 -25.83
N TYR A 171 1.53 3.12 -24.64
CA TYR A 171 1.45 1.67 -24.46
C TYR A 171 0.00 1.18 -24.49
N VAL A 172 -0.25 0.20 -25.35
CA VAL A 172 -1.54 -0.47 -25.48
C VAL A 172 -1.38 -1.89 -24.91
N PRO A 173 -2.11 -2.24 -23.85
CA PRO A 173 -2.01 -3.54 -23.21
C PRO A 173 -2.54 -4.64 -24.12
N ASP A 174 -1.87 -5.78 -24.12
CA ASP A 174 -2.23 -6.97 -24.88
C ASP A 174 -2.22 -8.23 -24.01
N GLY A 175 -2.63 -9.37 -24.57
CA GLY A 175 -2.63 -10.66 -23.90
C GLY A 175 -3.39 -10.65 -22.58
N TRP A 176 -2.75 -11.16 -21.51
CA TRP A 176 -3.38 -11.28 -20.19
C TRP A 176 -3.81 -9.94 -19.59
N LEU A 177 -3.00 -8.89 -19.78
CA LEU A 177 -3.28 -7.57 -19.24
C LEU A 177 -4.39 -6.89 -20.05
N GLY A 178 -4.34 -6.99 -21.38
CA GLY A 178 -5.42 -6.51 -22.24
C GLY A 178 -6.76 -7.19 -21.93
N PHE A 179 -6.74 -8.51 -21.74
CA PHE A 179 -7.94 -9.29 -21.36
C PHE A 179 -8.48 -8.86 -19.99
N MET A 180 -7.60 -8.70 -18.99
CA MET A 180 -7.99 -8.22 -17.66
C MET A 180 -8.56 -6.80 -17.71
N MET A 181 -7.98 -5.90 -18.50
CA MET A 181 -8.48 -4.53 -18.61
C MET A 181 -9.85 -4.49 -19.32
N GLY A 182 -10.05 -5.30 -20.36
CA GLY A 182 -11.32 -5.32 -21.10
C GLY A 182 -11.71 -3.93 -21.60
N THR A 183 -12.95 -3.50 -21.32
CA THR A 183 -13.47 -2.16 -21.63
C THR A 183 -13.26 -1.13 -20.50
N ARG A 184 -12.52 -1.47 -19.44
CA ARG A 184 -12.34 -0.60 -18.27
C ARG A 184 -11.58 0.67 -18.66
N LEU A 185 -12.07 1.80 -18.13
CA LEU A 185 -11.42 3.10 -18.30
C LEU A 185 -10.10 3.15 -17.53
N TYR A 186 -9.08 3.71 -18.16
CA TYR A 186 -7.79 4.01 -17.54
C TYR A 186 -7.60 5.52 -17.37
N ILE A 187 -6.66 5.90 -16.50
CA ILE A 187 -6.17 7.28 -16.37
C ILE A 187 -4.75 7.30 -16.93
N ASP A 188 -4.43 8.26 -17.78
CA ASP A 188 -3.11 8.36 -18.42
C ASP A 188 -2.20 9.32 -17.65
N ILE A 189 -1.25 8.78 -16.88
CA ILE A 189 -0.27 9.53 -16.10
C ILE A 189 1.14 9.46 -16.71
N SER A 190 1.26 9.01 -17.96
CA SER A 190 2.53 8.79 -18.65
C SER A 190 3.25 10.07 -19.12
N GLY A 191 2.80 11.24 -18.64
CA GLY A 191 3.26 12.55 -19.09
C GLY A 191 2.63 13.03 -20.40
N LYS A 192 1.61 12.34 -20.92
CA LYS A 192 0.83 12.84 -22.07
C LYS A 192 -0.01 14.08 -21.72
N TYR A 193 -0.48 14.16 -20.48
CA TYR A 193 -1.29 15.25 -19.93
C TYR A 193 -0.63 15.76 -18.63
N PRO A 194 -0.97 16.99 -18.17
CA PRO A 194 -0.55 17.46 -16.85
C PRO A 194 -0.93 16.46 -15.76
N PHE A 195 0.00 16.17 -14.87
CA PHE A 195 -0.20 15.16 -13.84
C PHE A 195 -1.32 15.58 -12.88
N GLU A 196 -1.38 16.85 -12.52
CA GLU A 196 -2.29 17.43 -11.53
C GLU A 196 -3.76 17.21 -11.92
N ASP A 197 -4.10 17.43 -13.19
CA ASP A 197 -5.46 17.22 -13.72
C ASP A 197 -5.88 15.75 -13.61
N LYS A 198 -4.94 14.86 -13.97
CA LYS A 198 -5.16 13.41 -13.92
C LYS A 198 -5.15 12.86 -12.50
N PHE A 199 -4.41 13.49 -11.61
CA PHE A 199 -4.40 13.18 -10.19
C PHE A 199 -5.74 13.55 -9.54
N ILE A 200 -6.33 14.70 -9.89
CA ILE A 200 -7.69 15.07 -9.44
C ILE A 200 -8.71 14.05 -9.93
N GLU A 201 -8.61 13.62 -11.19
CA GLU A 201 -9.47 12.56 -11.75
C GLU A 201 -9.31 11.24 -10.96
N LEU A 202 -8.08 10.88 -10.61
CA LEU A 202 -7.76 9.69 -9.83
C LEU A 202 -8.36 9.75 -8.42
N CYS A 203 -8.15 10.85 -7.68
CA CYS A 203 -8.70 11.02 -6.33
C CYS A 203 -10.21 10.87 -6.32
N LYS A 204 -10.93 11.47 -7.29
CA LYS A 204 -12.39 11.33 -7.40
C LYS A 204 -12.81 9.87 -7.53
N ARG A 205 -12.11 9.06 -8.34
CA ARG A 205 -12.42 7.62 -8.49
C ARG A 205 -12.08 6.83 -7.23
N ILE A 206 -10.98 7.16 -6.56
CA ILE A 206 -10.59 6.53 -5.29
C ILE A 206 -11.65 6.79 -4.21
N ASP A 207 -12.15 8.02 -4.10
CA ASP A 207 -13.14 8.40 -3.08
C ASP A 207 -14.45 7.63 -3.24
N VAL A 208 -14.86 7.33 -4.47
CA VAL A 208 -16.03 6.46 -4.73
C VAL A 208 -15.83 5.08 -4.09
N TYR A 209 -14.67 4.45 -4.31
CA TYR A 209 -14.39 3.13 -3.72
C TYR A 209 -14.20 3.19 -2.21
N LYS A 210 -13.58 4.26 -1.69
CA LYS A 210 -13.41 4.47 -0.25
C LYS A 210 -14.77 4.56 0.46
N ASN A 211 -15.71 5.32 -0.10
CA ASN A 211 -17.05 5.45 0.45
C ASN A 211 -17.82 4.12 0.40
N GLN A 212 -17.66 3.36 -0.68
CA GLN A 212 -18.23 2.01 -0.79
C GLN A 212 -17.66 1.06 0.26
N SER A 213 -16.35 1.07 0.50
CA SER A 213 -15.75 0.20 1.53
C SER A 213 -16.19 0.59 2.94
N ILE A 214 -16.33 1.89 3.24
CA ILE A 214 -16.82 2.35 4.54
C ILE A 214 -18.27 1.91 4.75
N ALA A 215 -19.13 2.05 3.74
CA ALA A 215 -20.51 1.59 3.83
C ALA A 215 -20.62 0.08 4.09
N GLN A 216 -19.78 -0.73 3.44
CA GLN A 216 -19.73 -2.18 3.65
C GLN A 216 -19.30 -2.54 5.08
N LEU A 217 -18.26 -1.86 5.61
CA LEU A 217 -17.79 -2.06 6.98
C LEU A 217 -18.87 -1.72 8.01
N ASN A 218 -19.55 -0.59 7.83
CA ASN A 218 -20.62 -0.16 8.74
C ASN A 218 -21.78 -1.17 8.79
N ASN A 219 -22.20 -1.70 7.64
CA ASN A 219 -23.26 -2.71 7.58
C ASN A 219 -22.85 -4.02 8.29
N HIS A 220 -21.58 -4.43 8.16
CA HIS A 220 -21.07 -5.62 8.84
C HIS A 220 -21.04 -5.48 10.37
N CYS A 221 -20.65 -4.30 10.88
CA CYS A 221 -20.65 -4.02 12.32
C CYS A 221 -22.05 -4.00 12.93
N GLN A 222 -23.05 -3.45 12.21
CA GLN A 222 -24.45 -3.42 12.68
C GLN A 222 -25.06 -4.83 12.77
N ASN A 223 -24.79 -5.69 11.79
CA ASN A 223 -25.30 -7.07 11.78
C ASN A 223 -24.68 -7.92 12.90
N LYS A 224 -23.36 -7.79 13.15
CA LYS A 224 -22.70 -8.47 14.28
C LYS A 224 -23.24 -8.06 15.65
N SER A 225 -23.80 -6.87 15.79
CA SER A 225 -24.38 -6.38 17.05
C SER A 225 -25.75 -7.00 17.35
N THR A 226 -26.42 -7.54 16.32
CA THR A 226 -27.80 -8.05 16.40
C THR A 226 -27.83 -9.57 16.62
N GLU A 227 -26.77 -10.30 16.27
CA GLU A 227 -26.66 -11.76 16.47
C GLU A 227 -26.24 -12.18 17.89
N VAL A 228 -25.87 -11.22 18.75
CA VAL A 228 -25.43 -11.46 20.14
C VAL A 228 -26.49 -11.02 21.16
N ALA A 229 -27.70 -10.69 20.70
CA ALA A 229 -28.85 -10.30 21.52
C ALA A 229 -29.93 -11.39 21.57
#